data_AF-A0A336NFF0-F1
#
_entry.id   AF-A0A336NFF0-F1
#
_cell.length_a   1.000
_cell.length_b   1.000
_cell.length_c   1.000
_cell.angle_alpha   90.00
_cell.angle_beta   90.00
_cell.angle_gamma   90.00
#
_symmetry.space_group_name_H-M   'P 1'
#
loop_
_entity.id
_entity.type
_entity.pdbx_description
1 polymer ?
#
loop_
_entity_poly.entity_id
_entity_poly.type
_entity_poly.pdbx_seq_one_letter_code
_entity_poly.pdbx_strand_id
1 'polypeptide(L)'
;MVYIGESAGAMITAGDIKYSQIMDDKMVASELTDYSSFNLVNFAIVPHYGEFPFEESAMETIRAYQSTYNLFPINNHQAVIVKENNHEIRTESQVNT
;
A
#
# COMPACT_ATOMS: atom_id res chain seq x y z
N MET A 1 8.15 13.69 -14.23
CA MET A 1 7.87 12.28 -14.53
C MET A 1 6.72 11.84 -13.63
N VAL A 2 5.78 11.02 -14.12
CA VAL A 2 4.63 10.54 -13.34
C VAL A 2 4.86 9.07 -12.99
N TYR A 3 4.61 8.70 -11.73
CA TYR A 3 4.59 7.31 -11.27
C TYR A 3 3.15 6.92 -10.97
N ILE A 4 2.74 5.73 -11.42
CA ILE A 4 1.43 5.13 -11.10
C ILE A 4 1.75 3.73 -10.57
N GLY A 5 1.43 3.50 -9.30
CA GLY A 5 1.62 2.23 -8.62
C GLY A 5 0.27 1.60 -8.29
N GLU A 6 0.10 0.33 -8.63
CA GLU A 6 -1.08 -0.48 -8.33
C GLU A 6 -0.66 -1.64 -7.42
N SER A 7 -1.47 -1.95 -6.40
CA SER A 7 -1.19 -2.98 -5.39
C SER A 7 0.26 -2.93 -4.86
N ALA A 8 1.09 -3.95 -5.12
CA ALA A 8 2.51 -3.96 -4.75
C ALA A 8 3.31 -2.74 -5.28
N GLY A 9 2.94 -2.19 -6.43
CA GLY A 9 3.49 -0.94 -6.96
C GLY A 9 3.12 0.30 -6.13
N ALA A 10 1.98 0.31 -5.45
CA ALA A 10 1.69 1.35 -4.46
C ALA A 10 2.52 1.16 -3.19
N MET A 11 2.74 -0.09 -2.77
CA MET A 11 3.46 -0.42 -1.54
C MET A 11 4.95 -0.05 -1.60
N ILE A 12 5.62 -0.27 -2.73
CA ILE A 12 7.05 0.05 -2.92
C ILE A 12 7.37 1.55 -2.85
N THR A 13 6.35 2.41 -2.83
CA THR A 13 6.53 3.86 -2.65
C THR A 13 6.91 4.27 -1.22
N ALA A 14 6.69 3.38 -0.24
CA ALA A 14 7.05 3.59 1.17
C ALA A 14 8.58 3.61 1.37
N GLY A 15 9.01 3.83 2.62
CA GLY A 15 10.42 3.72 3.00
C GLY A 15 10.97 2.30 2.92
N ASP A 16 10.15 1.30 3.26
CA ASP A 16 10.43 -0.12 3.09
C ASP A 16 9.14 -0.93 2.90
N ILE A 17 9.26 -2.16 2.41
CA ILE A 17 8.13 -3.06 2.12
C ILE A 17 7.94 -4.19 3.15
N LYS A 18 8.63 -4.17 4.30
CA LYS A 18 8.58 -5.30 5.25
C LYS A 18 7.16 -5.54 5.80
N TYR A 19 6.34 -4.50 5.86
CA TYR A 19 4.93 -4.61 6.27
C TYR A 19 4.09 -5.44 5.28
N SER A 20 4.50 -5.56 4.00
CA SER A 20 3.73 -6.28 2.97
C SER A 20 3.74 -7.79 3.15
N GLN A 21 4.65 -8.35 3.95
CA GLN A 21 4.92 -9.80 4.01
C GLN A 21 3.76 -10.67 4.55
N ILE A 22 2.69 -10.06 5.07
CA ILE A 22 1.45 -10.76 5.43
C ILE A 22 0.53 -10.88 4.20
N MET A 23 0.60 -9.92 3.28
CA MET A 23 -0.16 -9.92 2.02
C MET A 23 0.58 -10.68 0.92
N ASP A 24 1.90 -10.47 0.79
CA ASP A 24 2.75 -11.04 -0.26
C ASP A 24 3.77 -12.04 0.32
N ASP A 25 3.90 -13.20 -0.32
CA ASP A 25 4.85 -14.23 0.11
C ASP A 25 6.31 -13.81 -0.16
N LYS A 26 7.02 -13.43 0.90
CA LYS A 26 8.44 -13.07 0.83
C LYS A 26 9.34 -14.21 0.35
N MET A 27 8.91 -15.47 0.44
CA MET A 27 9.72 -16.62 0.04
C MET A 27 9.91 -16.69 -1.47
N VAL A 28 9.07 -16.01 -2.26
CA VAL A 28 9.25 -15.84 -3.70
C VAL A 28 10.57 -15.11 -4.02
N ALA A 29 11.06 -14.28 -3.11
CA ALA A 29 12.32 -13.56 -3.20
C ALA A 29 13.21 -13.83 -1.98
N SER A 30 13.50 -15.11 -1.71
CA SER A 30 14.27 -15.55 -0.52
C SER A 30 15.68 -14.96 -0.40
N GLU A 31 16.26 -14.47 -1.50
CA GLU A 31 17.57 -13.80 -1.53
C GLU A 31 17.48 -12.29 -1.22
N LEU A 32 16.28 -11.71 -1.14
CA LEU A 32 16.09 -10.29 -0.82
C LEU A 32 16.26 -10.05 0.69
N THR A 33 17.43 -9.52 1.06
CA THR A 33 17.80 -9.28 2.47
C THR A 33 17.59 -7.84 2.95
N ASP A 34 17.38 -6.90 2.02
CA ASP A 34 17.09 -5.49 2.29
C ASP A 34 15.72 -5.14 1.70
N TYR A 35 14.82 -4.64 2.55
CA TYR A 35 13.46 -4.27 2.17
C TYR A 35 13.29 -2.77 1.94
N SER A 36 14.37 -1.99 2.03
CA SER A 36 14.36 -0.57 1.67
C SER A 36 13.79 -0.40 0.25
N SER A 37 12.86 0.54 0.11
CA SER A 37 12.14 0.77 -1.14
C SER A 37 12.34 2.20 -1.64
N PHE A 38 11.47 2.69 -2.53
CA PHE A 38 11.72 3.95 -3.23
C PHE A 38 11.68 5.18 -2.33
N ASN A 39 11.04 5.09 -1.17
CA ASN A 39 10.95 6.17 -0.18
C ASN A 39 10.41 7.48 -0.79
N LEU A 40 9.36 7.36 -1.60
CA LEU A 40 8.69 8.48 -2.28
C LEU A 40 7.68 9.19 -1.37
N VAL A 41 7.10 8.47 -0.40
CA VAL A 41 6.10 8.98 0.54
C VAL A 41 6.46 8.60 1.97
N ASN A 42 5.96 9.38 2.95
CA ASN A 42 6.18 9.16 4.38
C ASN A 42 5.07 8.31 5.06
N PHE A 43 4.35 7.54 4.26
CA PHE A 43 3.31 6.61 4.69
C PHE A 43 3.41 5.31 3.88
N ALA A 44 2.80 4.24 4.38
CA ALA A 44 2.83 2.92 3.76
C ALA A 44 1.41 2.51 3.36
N ILE A 45 1.16 2.42 2.05
CA ILE A 45 -0.17 2.09 1.53
C ILE A 45 -0.50 0.63 1.85
N VAL A 46 -1.66 0.38 2.46
CA VAL A 46 -2.23 -0.97 2.60
C VAL A 46 -3.38 -1.09 1.60
N PRO A 47 -3.18 -1.76 0.46
CA PRO A 47 -4.21 -1.86 -0.57
C PRO A 47 -5.32 -2.83 -0.15
N HIS A 48 -6.42 -2.84 -0.91
CA HIS A 48 -7.50 -3.81 -0.79
C HIS A 48 -8.17 -3.88 0.60
N TYR A 49 -8.14 -2.78 1.37
CA TYR A 49 -8.74 -2.76 2.70
C TYR A 49 -10.26 -2.98 2.64
N GLY A 50 -10.72 -4.05 3.29
CA GLY A 50 -12.14 -4.45 3.27
C GLY A 50 -12.59 -5.17 2.00
N GLU A 51 -11.66 -5.60 1.13
CA GLU A 51 -11.96 -6.12 -0.19
C GLU A 51 -11.59 -7.61 -0.31
N PHE A 52 -12.52 -8.46 -0.75
CA PHE A 52 -12.23 -9.86 -1.04
C PHE A 52 -11.27 -9.99 -2.26
N PRO A 53 -10.27 -10.89 -2.24
CA PRO A 53 -9.96 -11.89 -1.21
C PRO A 53 -8.94 -11.43 -0.15
N PHE A 54 -8.62 -10.14 -0.08
CA PHE A 54 -7.54 -9.59 0.74
C PHE A 54 -8.00 -8.96 2.06
N GLU A 55 -9.30 -8.98 2.37
CA GLU A 55 -9.88 -8.37 3.58
C GLU A 55 -9.14 -8.80 4.85
N GLU A 56 -8.93 -10.11 5.03
CA GLU A 56 -8.27 -10.66 6.21
C GLU A 56 -6.78 -10.24 6.27
N SER A 57 -6.02 -10.42 5.18
CA SER A 57 -4.59 -10.10 5.16
C SER A 57 -4.32 -8.60 5.29
N ALA A 58 -5.17 -7.74 4.71
CA ALA A 58 -5.09 -6.28 4.89
C ALA A 58 -5.36 -5.89 6.35
N MET A 59 -6.39 -6.46 6.99
CA MET A 59 -6.69 -6.22 8.41
C MET A 59 -5.58 -6.72 9.33
N GLU A 60 -5.02 -7.90 9.07
CA GLU A 60 -3.90 -8.45 9.84
C GLU A 60 -2.64 -7.60 9.69
N THR A 61 -2.35 -7.12 8.48
CA THR A 61 -1.26 -6.18 8.21
C THR A 61 -1.40 -4.92 9.05
N ILE A 62 -2.59 -4.32 9.08
CA ILE A 62 -2.86 -3.13 9.91
C ILE A 62 -2.63 -3.45 11.39
N ARG A 63 -3.19 -4.54 11.90
CA ARG A 63 -3.04 -4.93 13.31
C ARG A 63 -1.58 -5.14 13.70
N ALA A 64 -0.79 -5.79 12.84
CA ALA A 64 0.60 -6.11 13.10
C ALA A 64 1.53 -4.89 13.05
N TYR A 65 1.26 -3.94 12.14
CA TYR A 65 2.24 -2.89 11.80
C TYR A 65 1.82 -1.45 12.14
N GLN A 66 0.55 -1.16 12.46
CA GLN A 66 0.08 0.21 12.74
C GLN A 66 0.84 0.95 13.87
N SER A 67 1.48 0.22 14.80
CA SER A 67 2.26 0.81 15.88
C SER A 67 3.68 1.23 15.46
N THR A 68 4.15 0.76 14.30
CA THR A 68 5.52 0.97 13.80
C THR A 68 5.57 1.64 12.43
N TYR A 69 4.51 1.53 11.63
CA TYR A 69 4.36 2.18 10.33
C TYR A 69 3.22 3.18 10.35
N ASN A 70 3.40 4.28 9.63
CA ASN A 70 2.31 5.19 9.27
C ASN A 70 1.49 4.56 8.13
N LEU A 71 0.65 3.56 8.47
CA LEU A 71 -0.14 2.81 7.49
C LEU A 71 -1.28 3.67 6.94
N PHE A 72 -1.50 3.53 5.64
CA PHE A 72 -2.52 4.27 4.90
C PHE A 72 -3.42 3.28 4.12
N PRO A 73 -4.49 2.78 4.75
CA PRO A 73 -5.40 1.82 4.10
C PRO A 73 -6.21 2.48 2.98
N ILE A 74 -6.32 1.81 1.83
CA ILE A 74 -7.24 2.18 0.74
C ILE A 74 -7.97 0.93 0.25
N ASN A 75 -9.20 1.09 -0.22
CA ASN A 75 -9.96 0.02 -0.85
C ASN A 75 -9.79 0.02 -2.39
N ASN A 76 -10.44 -0.91 -3.09
CA ASN A 76 -10.28 -1.08 -4.54
C ASN A 76 -10.82 0.09 -5.37
N HIS A 77 -11.65 0.92 -4.75
CA HIS A 77 -12.32 2.06 -5.36
C HIS A 77 -11.59 3.36 -5.07
N GLN A 78 -10.41 3.32 -4.44
CA GLN A 78 -9.65 4.48 -4.02
C GLN A 78 -8.26 4.54 -4.63
N ALA A 79 -7.77 5.75 -4.87
CA ALA A 79 -6.41 6.05 -5.26
C ALA A 79 -5.86 7.20 -4.41
N VAL A 80 -4.55 7.18 -4.14
CA VAL A 80 -3.85 8.28 -3.47
C VAL A 80 -3.09 9.09 -4.51
N ILE A 81 -3.43 10.36 -4.64
CA ILE A 81 -2.72 11.30 -5.52
C ILE A 81 -1.75 12.10 -4.67
N VAL A 82 -0.45 11.99 -4.97
CA VAL A 82 0.61 12.71 -4.28
C VAL A 82 1.17 13.80 -5.20
N LYS A 83 1.23 15.03 -4.69
CA LYS A 83 1.83 16.19 -5.37
C LYS A 83 2.64 16.99 -4.38
N GLU A 84 3.94 17.09 -4.64
CA GLU A 84 4.90 17.76 -3.74
C GLU A 84 4.78 17.20 -2.31
N ASN A 85 4.36 18.02 -1.35
CA ASN A 85 4.22 17.63 0.07
C ASN A 85 2.77 17.33 0.48
N ASN A 86 1.84 17.25 -0.48
CA ASN A 86 0.43 16.98 -0.23
C ASN A 86 -0.01 15.65 -0.83
N HIS A 87 -0.99 15.02 -0.20
CA HIS A 87 -1.69 13.86 -0.73
C HIS A 87 -3.20 14.03 -0.60
N GLU A 88 -3.95 13.46 -1.53
CA GLU A 88 -5.42 13.38 -1.47
C GLU A 88 -5.88 11.96 -1.83
N ILE A 89 -6.95 11.49 -1.19
CA ILE A 89 -7.65 10.27 -1.60
C ILE A 89 -8.70 10.66 -2.64
N ARG A 90 -8.70 9.96 -3.77
CA ARG A 90 -9.80 9.99 -4.74
C ARG A 90 -10.52 8.66 -4.71
N THR A 91 -11.83 8.69 -4.52
CA THR A 91 -12.69 7.54 -4.75
C THR A 91 -13.20 7.60 -6.18
N GLU A 92 -13.31 6.44 -6.84
CA GLU A 92 -13.97 6.35 -8.14
C GLU A 92 -15.34 7.03 -8.07
N SER A 93 -15.66 7.80 -9.11
CA SER A 93 -16.99 8.40 -9.21
C SER A 93 -17.93 7.32 -9.73
N GLN A 94 -19.09 7.11 -9.10
CA GLN A 94 -20.14 6.34 -9.75
C GLN A 94 -20.54 7.07 -11.03
N VAL A 95 -20.14 6.52 -12.17
CA VAL A 95 -20.72 6.93 -13.44
C VAL A 95 -22.13 6.36 -13.42
N ASN A 96 -23.12 7.22 -13.12
CA ASN A 96 -24.53 6.87 -13.32
C ASN A 96 -24.74 6.65 -14.82
N THR A 97 -24.59 5.40 -15.27
CA THR A 97 -25.03 4.93 -16.59
C THR A 97 -26.50 4.55 -16.55
#